data_AF-A0A800CKD7-F1
#
_entry.id   AF-A0A800CKD7-F1
#
_cell.length_a   1.000
_cell.length_b   1.000
_cell.length_c   1.000
_cell.angle_alpha   90.00
_cell.angle_beta   90.00
_cell.angle_gamma   90.00
#
_symmetry.space_group_name_H-M   'P 1'
#
loop_
_entity.id
_entity.type
_entity.pdbx_description
1 polymer ?
#
loop_
_entity_poly.entity_id
_entity_poly.type
_entity_poly.pdbx_seq_one_letter_code
_entity_poly.pdbx_strand_id
1 'polypeptide(L)' 'MLPPIDVDDMVVFLTGLLNTPSPTGDTDAAMGYVQKAFAGLPFSLEMTPKGLLSGTWPGQSADRPRAVTAHVDTLGG' A
#
# COMPACT_ATOMS: atom_id res chain seq x y z
N MET A 1 -17.95 -9.42 -15.51
CA MET A 1 -16.54 -9.38 -15.96
C MET A 1 -15.83 -8.40 -15.05
N LEU A 2 -14.65 -8.75 -14.52
CA LEU A 2 -13.86 -7.79 -13.74
C LEU A 2 -13.30 -6.71 -14.69
N PRO A 3 -13.08 -5.48 -14.20
CA PRO A 3 -12.37 -4.48 -15.00
C PRO A 3 -10.96 -4.99 -15.35
N PRO A 4 -10.40 -4.59 -16.49
CA PRO A 4 -9.00 -4.89 -16.79
C PRO A 4 -8.11 -4.28 -15.71
N ILE A 5 -7.03 -4.99 -15.38
CA ILE A 5 -6.00 -4.48 -14.48
C ILE A 5 -5.11 -3.52 -15.27
N ASP A 6 -4.87 -2.33 -14.73
CA ASP A 6 -3.89 -1.40 -15.29
C ASP A 6 -2.47 -1.89 -14.96
N VAL A 7 -1.89 -2.64 -15.90
CA VAL A 7 -0.55 -3.24 -15.71
C VAL A 7 0.54 -2.18 -15.79
N ASP A 8 0.35 -1.13 -16.58
CA ASP A 8 1.37 -0.09 -16.79
C ASP A 8 1.54 0.73 -15.52
N ASP A 9 0.45 1.21 -14.93
CA ASP A 9 0.47 1.92 -13.64
C ASP A 9 1.00 1.03 -12.51
N MET A 10 0.64 -0.26 -12.52
CA MET A 10 1.16 -1.23 -11.55
C MET A 10 2.68 -1.38 -11.66
N VAL A 11 3.23 -1.47 -12.88
CA VAL A 11 4.69 -1.57 -13.09
C VAL A 11 5.39 -0.29 -12.66
N VAL A 12 4.83 0.88 -12.95
CA VAL A 12 5.39 2.18 -12.49
C VAL A 12 5.46 2.23 -10.95
N PHE A 13 4.36 1.89 -10.29
CA PHE A 13 4.30 1.85 -8.82
C PHE A 13 5.30 0.84 -8.22
N LEU A 14 5.31 -0.40 -8.72
CA LEU A 14 6.20 -1.43 -8.21
C LEU A 14 7.67 -1.09 -8.47
N THR A 15 7.99 -0.51 -9.62
CA THR A 15 9.37 -0.09 -9.93
C THR A 15 9.84 0.98 -8.95
N GLY A 16 9.01 1.99 -8.64
CA GLY A 16 9.39 3.01 -7.65
C GLY A 16 9.51 2.43 -6.23
N LEU A 17 8.61 1.53 -5.84
CA LEU A 17 8.66 0.87 -4.55
C LEU A 17 9.90 -0.01 -4.39
N LEU A 18 10.19 -0.88 -5.38
CA LEU A 18 11.33 -1.81 -5.35
C LEU A 18 12.69 -1.11 -5.43
N ASN A 19 12.74 0.09 -5.99
CA ASN A 19 13.95 0.93 -5.96
C ASN A 19 14.07 1.78 -4.67
N THR A 20 13.12 1.68 -3.75
CA THR A 20 13.19 2.31 -2.42
C THR A 20 13.64 1.27 -1.39
N PRO A 21 14.85 1.37 -0.81
CA PRO A 21 15.30 0.43 0.21
C PRO A 21 14.33 0.35 1.40
N SER A 22 14.04 -0.87 1.86
CA SER A 22 13.15 -1.12 3.00
C SER A 22 13.57 -2.35 3.82
N PRO A 23 14.84 -2.48 4.26
CA PRO A 23 15.23 -3.62 5.08
C PRO A 23 14.38 -3.69 6.35
N THR A 24 14.14 -4.90 6.87
CA THR A 24 13.37 -5.08 8.11
C THR A 24 13.89 -4.16 9.22
N GLY A 25 13.01 -3.31 9.76
CA GLY A 25 13.32 -2.32 10.80
C GLY A 25 13.61 -0.91 10.30
N ASP A 26 13.79 -0.70 8.99
CA ASP A 26 13.98 0.62 8.35
C ASP A 26 13.11 0.70 7.09
N THR A 27 11.84 1.08 7.27
CA THR A 27 10.82 1.05 6.20
C THR A 27 10.13 2.38 5.95
N ASP A 28 10.54 3.43 6.68
CA ASP A 28 9.85 4.74 6.67
C ASP A 28 9.82 5.36 5.27
N ALA A 29 10.91 5.22 4.51
CA ALA A 29 10.98 5.71 3.14
C ALA A 29 9.98 5.00 2.22
N ALA A 30 9.91 3.67 2.29
CA ALA A 30 9.01 2.88 1.46
C ALA A 30 7.54 3.09 1.89
N MET A 31 7.26 3.18 3.19
CA MET A 31 5.92 3.54 3.69
C MET A 31 5.48 4.93 3.22
N GLY A 32 6.39 5.91 3.22
CA GLY A 32 6.13 7.24 2.66
C GLY A 32 5.86 7.23 1.15
N TYR A 33 6.54 6.36 0.39
CA TYR A 33 6.27 6.15 -1.02
C TYR A 33 4.86 5.57 -1.25
N VAL A 34 4.49 4.51 -0.52
CA VAL A 34 3.17 3.87 -0.61
C VAL A 34 2.07 4.86 -0.21
N GLN A 35 2.24 5.61 0.88
CA GLN A 35 1.26 6.59 1.33
C GLN A 35 0.97 7.64 0.25
N LYS A 36 2.02 8.16 -0.41
CA LYS A 36 1.87 9.12 -1.51
C LYS A 36 1.14 8.52 -2.71
N ALA A 37 1.50 7.29 -3.11
CA ALA A 37 0.87 6.60 -4.23
C ALA A 37 -0.63 6.34 -3.95
N PHE A 38 -0.98 6.03 -2.70
CA PHE A 38 -2.35 5.67 -2.33
C PHE A 38 -3.22 6.90 -2.02
N ALA A 39 -2.64 8.08 -1.84
CA ALA A 39 -3.38 9.30 -1.50
C ALA A 39 -4.44 9.72 -2.54
N GLY A 40 -4.28 9.31 -3.80
CA GLY A 40 -5.25 9.55 -4.87
C GLY A 40 -6.36 8.50 -4.99
N LEU A 41 -6.30 7.42 -4.20
CA LEU A 41 -7.27 6.32 -4.24
C LEU A 41 -8.47 6.63 -3.33
N PRO A 42 -9.64 6.00 -3.55
CA PRO A 42 -10.85 6.24 -2.77
C PRO A 42 -10.80 5.54 -1.38
N PHE A 43 -9.68 5.70 -0.67
CA PHE A 43 -9.44 5.12 0.65
C PHE A 43 -9.30 6.22 1.69
N SER A 44 -9.91 6.03 2.85
CA SER A 44 -9.58 6.80 4.05
C SER A 44 -8.30 6.23 4.64
N LEU A 45 -7.16 6.90 4.41
CA LEU A 45 -5.84 6.45 4.85
C LEU A 45 -5.49 6.99 6.24
N GLU A 46 -4.89 6.13 7.07
CA GLU A 46 -4.33 6.49 8.37
C GLU A 46 -2.95 5.84 8.53
N MET A 47 -1.99 6.59 9.05
CA MET A 47 -0.68 6.07 9.45
C MET A 47 -0.66 5.96 10.98
N THR A 48 -0.42 4.76 11.49
CA THR A 48 -0.28 4.55 12.93
C THR A 48 1.09 5.02 13.43
N PRO A 49 1.28 5.27 14.74
CA PRO A 49 2.59 5.62 15.31
C PRO A 49 3.69 4.57 15.10
N LYS A 50 3.31 3.33 14.77
CA LYS A 50 4.25 2.22 14.47
C LYS A 50 4.53 2.06 12.97
N GLY A 51 4.08 2.98 12.13
CA GLY A 51 4.36 2.95 10.69
C GLY A 51 3.46 2.04 9.86
N LEU A 52 2.40 1.45 10.43
CA LEU A 52 1.37 0.77 9.63
C LEU A 52 0.51 1.82 8.90
N LEU A 53 0.45 1.73 7.57
CA LEU A 53 -0.54 2.43 6.76
C LEU A 53 -1.77 1.54 6.61
N SER A 54 -2.91 2.01 7.12
CA SER A 54 -4.21 1.38 6.92
C SER A 54 -5.07 2.25 5.99
N GLY A 55 -5.93 1.60 5.22
CA GLY A 55 -6.86 2.27 4.32
C GLY A 55 -8.22 1.59 4.38
N THR A 56 -9.28 2.37 4.58
CA THR A 56 -10.65 1.84 4.53
C THR A 56 -11.32 2.25 3.22
N TRP A 57 -11.75 1.25 2.44
CA TRP A 57 -12.64 1.45 1.30
C TRP A 57 -14.09 1.14 1.72
N PRO A 58 -14.98 2.14 1.85
CA PRO A 58 -16.38 1.87 2.15
C PRO A 58 -17.04 1.07 1.01
N GLY A 59 -17.57 -0.10 1.35
CA GLY A 59 -18.40 -0.91 0.46
C GLY A 59 -19.88 -0.57 0.59
N GLN A 60 -20.73 -1.35 -0.08
CA GLN A 60 -22.19 -1.19 0.00
C GLN A 60 -22.78 -1.62 1.36
N SER A 61 -22.06 -2.44 2.13
CA SER A 61 -22.48 -2.94 3.44
C SER A 61 -21.28 -3.14 4.37
N ALA A 62 -21.53 -3.07 5.68
CA ALA A 62 -20.53 -3.19 6.76
C ALA A 62 -20.62 -4.52 7.56
N ASP A 63 -21.51 -5.43 7.17
CA ASP A 63 -21.79 -6.68 7.89
C ASP A 63 -20.73 -7.78 7.68
N ARG A 64 -19.93 -7.69 6.59
CA ARG A 64 -18.93 -8.69 6.21
C ARG A 64 -17.64 -8.05 5.67
N PRO A 65 -16.89 -7.31 6.50
CA PRO A 65 -15.67 -6.64 6.06
C PRO A 65 -14.61 -7.65 5.58
N ARG A 66 -13.79 -7.24 4.62
CA ARG A 66 -12.63 -8.00 4.14
C ARG A 66 -11.38 -7.15 4.27
N ALA A 67 -10.28 -7.77 4.66
CA ALA A 67 -8.98 -7.13 4.74
C ALA A 67 -8.01 -7.80 3.76
N VAL A 68 -7.19 -6.98 3.13
CA VAL A 68 -6.00 -7.41 2.37
C VAL A 68 -4.81 -6.77 3.06
N THR A 69 -3.81 -7.58 3.37
CA THR A 69 -2.59 -7.13 4.03
C THR A 69 -1.38 -7.49 3.16
N ALA A 70 -0.37 -6.63 3.19
CA ALA A 70 0.92 -6.84 2.55
C ALA A 70 2.01 -6.25 3.45
N HIS A 71 3.25 -6.66 3.23
CA HIS A 71 4.41 -6.12 3.92
C HIS A 71 5.29 -5.38 2.92
N VAL A 72 5.93 -4.30 3.37
CA VAL A 72 6.83 -3.48 2.53
C VAL A 72 8.30 -3.81 2.77
N ASP A 73 8.60 -4.47 3.88
CA ASP A 73 9.97 -4.77 4.26
C ASP A 73 10.55 -5.88 3.39
N THR A 74 11.84 -5.76 3.14
CA THR A 74 12.66 -6.74 2.42
C THR A 74 13.68 -7.35 3.36
N LEU A 75 14.12 -8.57 3.07
CA LEU A 75 15.29 -9.14 3.75
C LEU A 75 16.53 -8.31 3.40
N GLY A 76 17.25 -7.87 4.43
CA GLY A 76 18.50 -7.15 4.31
C GLY A 76 19.69 -8.07 4.55
N GLY A 77 20.55 -8.19 3.54
CA GLY A 77 21.87 -8.80 3.60
C GLY A 77 22.83 -7.97 2.74
#